data_AF-A0A2K3KF17-F1
#
_entry.id   AF-A0A2K3KF17-F1
#
_cell.length_a   1.000
_cell.length_b   1.000
_cell.length_c   1.000
_cell.angle_alpha   90.00
_cell.angle_beta   90.00
_cell.angle_gamma   90.00
#
_symmetry.space_group_name_H-M   'P 1'
#
loop_
_entity.id
_entity.type
_entity.pdbx_description
1 polymer ?
#
loop_
_entity_poly.entity_id
_entity_poly.type
_entity_poly.pdbx_seq_one_letter_code
_entity_poly.pdbx_strand_id
1 'polypeptide(L)'
;MQKPLTELLKEYDLPIGLFPRDATNYEFNEETRKLVVYIPQVCEVGYRDSSVLRFTTSVSGYLEKGKLVDIEGIKTKVLMWVKVTAISSEGPKLHFTAGMKKTRKREAYEVSRDGVIIDKF
;
A
#
# COMPACT_ATOMS: atom_id res chain seq x y z
N MET A 1 -3.51 13.86 -18.92
CA MET A 1 -3.63 14.15 -17.47
C MET A 1 -3.66 12.82 -16.75
N GLN A 2 -2.65 12.53 -15.94
CA GLN A 2 -2.62 11.30 -15.15
C GLN A 2 -3.64 11.45 -14.02
N LYS A 3 -4.48 10.43 -13.82
CA LYS A 3 -5.45 10.41 -12.71
C LYS A 3 -4.70 10.44 -11.38
N PRO A 4 -5.30 10.91 -10.27
CA PRO A 4 -4.71 10.75 -8.95
C PRO A 4 -4.60 9.26 -8.59
N LEU A 5 -3.54 8.89 -7.85
CA LEU A 5 -3.30 7.52 -7.39
C LEU A 5 -4.51 6.94 -6.64
N THR A 6 -5.20 7.78 -5.88
CA THR A 6 -6.40 7.39 -5.13
C THR A 6 -7.56 6.96 -6.04
N GLU A 7 -7.74 7.59 -7.19
CA GLU A 7 -8.75 7.18 -8.17
C GLU A 7 -8.37 5.86 -8.82
N LEU A 8 -7.10 5.70 -9.19
CA LEU A 8 -6.61 4.42 -9.73
C LEU A 8 -6.84 3.28 -8.74
N LEU A 9 -6.47 3.45 -7.47
CA LEU A 9 -6.71 2.43 -6.45
C LEU A 9 -8.20 2.11 -6.31
N LYS A 10 -9.06 3.13 -6.32
CA LYS A 10 -10.52 2.96 -6.24
C LYS A 10 -11.09 2.18 -7.44
N GLU A 11 -10.60 2.43 -8.66
CA GLU A 11 -10.99 1.69 -9.86
C GLU A 11 -10.67 0.19 -9.75
N TYR A 12 -9.58 -0.14 -9.07
CA TYR A 12 -9.17 -1.52 -8.79
C TYR A 12 -9.71 -2.07 -7.47
N ASP A 13 -10.73 -1.44 -6.86
CA ASP A 13 -11.33 -1.82 -5.57
C ASP A 13 -10.33 -1.91 -4.39
N LEU A 14 -9.26 -1.13 -4.44
CA LEU A 14 -8.30 -0.98 -3.36
C LEU A 14 -8.62 0.27 -2.53
N PRO A 15 -8.29 0.27 -1.23
CA PRO A 15 -8.56 1.40 -0.36
C PRO A 15 -7.65 2.58 -0.71
N ILE A 16 -8.22 3.78 -0.77
CA ILE A 16 -7.53 5.00 -1.21
C ILE A 16 -6.41 5.45 -0.25
N GLY A 17 -6.45 5.04 1.01
CA GLY A 17 -5.42 5.31 2.02
C GLY A 17 -4.40 4.17 2.16
N LEU A 18 -4.29 3.28 1.17
CA LEU A 18 -3.30 2.20 1.18
C LEU A 18 -1.86 2.75 1.21
N PHE A 19 -1.63 3.89 0.55
CA PHE A 19 -0.35 4.57 0.50
C PHE A 19 -0.35 5.80 1.42
N PRO A 20 0.83 6.25 1.88
CA PRO A 20 0.95 7.52 2.59
C PRO A 20 0.46 8.67 1.72
N ARG A 21 -0.02 9.75 2.33
CA ARG A 21 -0.45 10.95 1.59
C ARG A 21 0.65 11.55 0.70
N ASP A 22 1.90 11.37 1.10
CA ASP A 22 3.10 11.86 0.38
C ASP A 22 3.37 11.11 -0.93
N ALA A 23 2.70 9.98 -1.17
CA ALA A 23 2.77 9.20 -2.40
C ALA A 23 1.98 9.86 -3.53
N THR A 24 2.43 11.03 -3.97
CA THR A 24 1.77 11.82 -5.02
C THR A 24 2.20 11.43 -6.42
N ASN A 25 3.37 10.81 -6.58
CA ASN A 25 3.94 10.47 -7.86
C ASN A 25 3.90 8.96 -8.10
N TYR A 26 3.39 8.53 -9.25
CA TYR A 26 3.32 7.12 -9.61
C TYR A 26 3.45 6.94 -11.12
N GLU A 27 3.84 5.75 -11.54
CA GLU A 27 3.80 5.28 -12.92
C GLU A 27 2.88 4.07 -12.98
N PHE A 28 1.94 4.08 -13.92
CA PHE A 28 1.06 2.95 -14.15
C PHE A 28 1.08 2.59 -15.63
N ASN A 29 1.46 1.35 -15.91
CA ASN A 29 1.43 0.80 -17.26
C ASN A 29 0.16 -0.05 -17.42
N GLU A 30 -0.81 0.43 -18.22
CA GLU A 30 -2.11 -0.21 -18.38
C GLU A 30 -2.04 -1.59 -19.07
N GLU A 31 -1.05 -1.79 -19.95
CA GLU A 31 -0.85 -3.06 -20.69
C GLU A 31 -0.36 -4.18 -19.76
N THR A 32 0.64 -3.87 -18.94
CA THR A 32 1.24 -4.84 -17.99
C THR A 32 0.57 -4.83 -16.63
N ARG A 33 -0.24 -3.81 -16.35
CA ARG A 33 -0.83 -3.46 -15.04
C ARG A 33 0.20 -3.23 -13.93
N LYS A 34 1.44 -2.92 -14.30
CA LYS A 34 2.50 -2.60 -13.34
C LYS A 34 2.28 -1.20 -12.80
N LEU A 35 2.21 -1.10 -11.47
CA LEU A 35 2.17 0.14 -10.72
C LEU A 35 3.52 0.33 -10.02
N VAL A 36 4.09 1.52 -10.14
CA VAL A 36 5.24 1.97 -9.35
C VAL A 36 4.87 3.28 -8.69
N VAL A 37 4.94 3.35 -7.36
CA VAL A 37 4.62 4.53 -6.57
C VAL A 37 5.90 5.06 -5.96
N TYR A 38 6.19 6.33 -6.19
CA TYR A 38 7.35 7.02 -5.67
C TYR A 38 6.99 7.82 -4.44
N ILE A 39 7.70 7.52 -3.35
CA ILE A 39 7.55 8.18 -2.07
C ILE A 39 8.84 8.95 -1.81
N PRO A 40 8.78 10.24 -1.42
CA PRO A 40 9.97 11.07 -1.27
C PRO A 40 11.03 10.49 -0.33
N GLN A 41 10.61 9.74 0.69
CA GLN A 41 11.46 9.17 1.73
C GLN A 41 10.85 7.91 2.33
N VAL A 42 11.69 7.11 3.01
CA VAL A 42 11.22 5.95 3.76
C VAL A 42 10.35 6.42 4.92
N CYS A 43 9.13 5.91 5.03
CA CYS A 43 8.18 6.33 6.07
C CYS A 43 7.40 5.15 6.65
N GLU A 44 6.86 5.35 7.84
CA GLU A 44 5.92 4.42 8.48
C GLU A 44 4.54 5.04 8.62
N VAL A 45 3.51 4.28 8.24
CA VAL A 45 2.10 4.67 8.40
C VAL A 45 1.47 3.75 9.42
N GLY A 46 0.96 4.34 10.51
CA GLY A 46 0.12 3.66 11.48
C GLY A 46 -1.35 3.74 11.07
N TYR A 47 -2.05 2.61 11.03
CA TYR A 47 -3.46 2.50 10.68
C TYR A 47 -4.36 2.41 11.92
N ARG A 48 -5.68 2.60 11.73
CA ARG A 48 -6.64 2.60 12.86
C ARG A 48 -6.71 1.27 13.61
N ASP A 49 -6.37 0.18 12.95
CA ASP A 49 -6.29 -1.16 13.55
C ASP A 49 -4.98 -1.39 14.31
N SER A 50 -4.21 -0.34 14.61
CA SER A 50 -2.87 -0.38 15.24
C SER A 50 -1.80 -1.09 14.40
N SER A 51 -2.13 -1.46 13.16
CA SER A 51 -1.16 -2.00 12.22
C SER A 51 -0.21 -0.92 11.72
N VAL A 52 1.05 -1.28 11.50
CA VAL A 52 2.04 -0.39 10.90
C VAL A 52 2.53 -0.96 9.58
N LEU A 53 2.56 -0.12 8.55
CA LEU A 53 3.23 -0.39 7.28
C LEU A 53 4.43 0.55 7.12
N ARG A 54 5.57 -0.02 6.75
CA ARG A 54 6.78 0.72 6.36
C ARG A 54 6.86 0.70 4.84
N PHE A 55 7.02 1.88 4.25
CA PHE A 55 7.17 2.08 2.83
C PHE A 55 8.58 2.55 2.50
N THR A 56 9.16 2.01 1.44
CA THR A 56 10.40 2.53 0.85
C THR A 56 10.12 3.67 -0.12
N THR A 57 11.17 4.30 -0.64
CA THR A 57 11.06 5.42 -1.59
C THR A 57 10.47 5.03 -2.95
N SER A 58 10.51 3.75 -3.29
CA SER A 58 9.84 3.17 -4.46
C SER A 58 9.07 1.95 -4.01
N VAL A 59 7.81 1.87 -4.41
CA VAL A 59 6.93 0.72 -4.16
C VAL A 59 6.39 0.25 -5.49
N SER A 60 6.67 -0.99 -5.86
CA SER A 60 6.16 -1.58 -7.09
C SER A 60 5.23 -2.75 -6.82
N GLY A 61 4.33 -3.02 -7.76
CA GLY A 61 3.50 -4.21 -7.78
C GLY A 61 2.62 -4.24 -9.02
N TYR A 62 1.86 -5.32 -9.18
CA TYR A 62 0.89 -5.45 -10.27
C TYR A 62 -0.52 -5.29 -9.73
N LEU A 63 -1.27 -4.36 -10.33
CA LEU A 63 -2.66 -4.11 -10.01
C LEU A 63 -3.56 -5.11 -10.73
N GLU A 64 -4.42 -5.77 -9.97
CA GLU A 64 -5.49 -6.62 -10.46
C GLU A 64 -6.79 -6.20 -9.80
N LYS A 65 -7.93 -6.64 -10.34
CA LYS A 65 -9.24 -6.27 -9.79
C LYS A 65 -9.37 -6.75 -8.35
N GLY A 66 -9.39 -5.80 -7.41
CA GLY A 66 -9.41 -6.03 -5.97
C GLY A 66 -8.08 -6.45 -5.36
N LYS A 67 -6.95 -6.43 -6.09
CA LYS A 67 -5.66 -6.96 -5.59
C LYS A 67 -4.46 -6.16 -6.08
N LEU A 68 -3.42 -6.15 -5.26
CA LEU A 68 -2.08 -5.70 -5.61
C LEU A 68 -1.12 -6.85 -5.27
N VAL A 69 -0.41 -7.37 -6.25
CA VAL A 69 0.45 -8.56 -6.11
C VAL A 69 1.89 -8.26 -6.50
N ASP A 70 2.80 -9.16 -6.12
CA ASP A 70 4.25 -9.01 -6.31
C ASP A 70 4.79 -7.68 -5.76
N ILE A 71 4.29 -7.32 -4.58
CA ILE A 71 4.60 -6.04 -3.97
C ILE A 71 6.06 -6.03 -3.53
N GLU A 72 6.76 -4.98 -3.91
CA GLU A 72 8.08 -4.62 -3.40
C GLU A 72 8.04 -3.26 -2.75
N GLY A 73 8.80 -3.09 -1.67
CA GLY A 73 8.90 -1.80 -0.97
C GLY A 73 7.87 -1.56 0.15
N ILE A 74 6.97 -2.51 0.42
CA ILE A 74 6.10 -2.47 1.61
C ILE A 74 6.53 -3.55 2.60
N LYS A 75 6.64 -3.17 3.87
CA LYS A 75 6.82 -4.10 5.00
C LYS A 75 5.73 -3.86 6.04
N THR A 76 5.35 -4.89 6.78
CA THR A 76 4.45 -4.76 7.93
C THR A 76 5.12 -5.27 9.20
N LYS A 77 4.76 -4.67 10.33
CA LYS A 77 5.30 -5.02 11.65
C LYS A 77 4.42 -6.09 12.31
N VAL A 78 5.01 -7.24 12.64
CA VAL A 78 4.36 -8.28 13.46
C VAL A 78 5.21 -8.53 14.70
N LEU A 79 6.28 -9.31 14.56
CA LEU A 79 7.39 -9.43 15.54
C LEU A 79 8.66 -8.76 15.01
N MET A 80 8.89 -8.94 13.70
CA MET A 80 9.90 -8.26 12.91
C MET A 80 9.24 -7.60 11.70
N TRP A 81 9.98 -6.80 10.95
CA TRP A 81 9.52 -6.25 9.67
C TRP A 81 9.50 -7.32 8.60
N VAL A 82 8.31 -7.69 8.13
CA VAL A 82 8.13 -8.71 7.10
C VAL A 82 7.68 -8.03 5.80
N LYS A 83 8.26 -8.44 4.66
CA LYS A 83 7.86 -7.96 3.34
C LYS A 83 6.39 -8.34 3.09
N VAL A 84 5.59 -7.36 2.67
CA VAL A 84 4.26 -7.59 2.14
C VAL A 84 4.42 -7.91 0.66
N THR A 85 3.91 -9.06 0.21
CA THR A 85 4.02 -9.52 -1.18
C THR A 85 2.71 -9.40 -1.94
N ALA A 86 1.57 -9.36 -1.25
CA ALA A 86 0.27 -9.14 -1.87
C ALA A 86 -0.72 -8.50 -0.89
N ILE A 87 -1.65 -7.73 -1.43
CA ILE A 87 -2.77 -7.12 -0.72
C ILE A 87 -4.03 -7.37 -1.54
N SER A 88 -5.07 -7.93 -0.95
CA SER A 88 -6.34 -8.16 -1.64
C SER A 88 -7.53 -7.66 -0.83
N SER A 89 -8.44 -6.96 -1.49
CA SER A 89 -9.71 -6.49 -0.99
C SER A 89 -10.80 -7.54 -1.24
N GLU A 90 -11.57 -7.85 -0.20
CA GLU A 90 -12.74 -8.73 -0.25
C GLU A 90 -13.86 -8.08 0.57
N GLY A 91 -14.61 -7.18 -0.07
CA GLY A 91 -15.68 -6.39 0.57
C GLY A 91 -15.13 -5.57 1.74
N PRO A 92 -15.58 -5.82 2.99
CA PRO A 92 -15.11 -5.08 4.17
C PRO A 92 -13.73 -5.55 4.69
N LYS A 93 -13.15 -6.61 4.10
CA LYS A 93 -11.89 -7.21 4.55
C LYS A 93 -10.75 -6.86 3.60
N LEU A 94 -9.58 -6.58 4.17
CA LEU A 94 -8.32 -6.52 3.45
C LEU A 94 -7.44 -7.69 3.90
N HIS A 95 -6.86 -8.43 2.97
CA HIS A 95 -5.90 -9.49 3.25
C HIS A 95 -4.50 -9.04 2.84
N PHE A 96 -3.60 -8.98 3.81
CA PHE A 96 -2.17 -8.74 3.60
C PHE A 96 -1.43 -10.07 3.62
N THR A 97 -0.68 -10.36 2.57
CA THR A 97 0.20 -11.52 2.50
C THR A 97 1.61 -11.08 2.84
N ALA A 98 2.12 -11.52 3.99
CA ALA A 98 3.48 -11.23 4.45
C ALA A 98 4.06 -12.49 5.13
N GLY A 99 4.52 -13.44 4.32
CA GLY A 99 4.84 -14.82 4.75
C GLY A 99 3.59 -15.65 5.07
N MET A 100 2.61 -15.06 5.76
CA MET A 100 1.30 -15.62 6.02
C MET A 100 0.21 -14.57 5.74
N LYS A 101 -0.99 -15.03 5.39
CA LYS A 101 -2.14 -14.15 5.12
C LYS A 101 -2.71 -13.61 6.42
N LYS A 102 -2.80 -12.29 6.56
CA LYS A 102 -3.40 -11.57 7.68
C LYS A 102 -4.59 -10.77 7.21
N THR A 103 -5.74 -10.97 7.85
CA THR A 103 -6.97 -10.23 7.55
C THR A 103 -7.08 -9.00 8.43
N ARG A 104 -7.42 -7.88 7.83
CA ARG A 104 -7.60 -6.56 8.46
C ARG A 104 -8.90 -5.95 7.97
N LYS A 105 -9.42 -4.93 8.67
CA LYS A 105 -10.63 -4.23 8.23
C LYS A 105 -10.28 -3.19 7.17
N ARG A 106 -11.00 -3.18 6.04
CA ARG A 106 -10.80 -2.22 4.94
C ARG A 106 -10.94 -0.77 5.42
N GLU A 107 -11.91 -0.50 6.28
CA GLU A 107 -12.21 0.82 6.87
C GLU A 107 -10.97 1.50 7.50
N ALA A 108 -10.03 0.71 8.02
CA ALA A 108 -8.82 1.24 8.64
C ALA A 108 -7.88 1.91 7.62
N TYR A 109 -8.01 1.55 6.34
CA TYR A 109 -7.17 1.97 5.22
C TYR A 109 -7.90 2.95 4.27
N GLU A 110 -9.15 3.31 4.55
CA GLU A 110 -9.91 4.27 3.71
C GLU A 110 -9.56 5.74 4.00
N VAL A 111 -8.88 6.00 5.11
CA VAL A 111 -8.42 7.34 5.49
C VAL A 111 -6.95 7.50 5.12
N SER A 112 -6.63 8.50 4.30
CA SER A 112 -5.24 8.87 4.03
C SER A 112 -4.58 9.39 5.30
N ARG A 113 -3.40 8.83 5.62
CA ARG A 113 -2.59 9.21 6.77
C ARG A 113 -1.20 9.64 6.31
N ASP A 114 -0.65 10.61 7.02
CA ASP A 114 0.70 11.10 6.78
C ASP A 114 1.71 10.03 7.23
N GLY A 115 2.78 9.85 6.45
CA GLY A 115 3.86 8.95 6.81
C GLY A 115 4.74 9.60 7.89
N VAL A 116 5.01 8.88 8.98
CA VAL A 116 6.03 9.31 9.94
C VAL A 116 7.39 9.01 9.32
N ILE A 117 8.17 10.07 9.12
CA ILE A 117 9.53 9.98 8.59
C ILE A 117 10.38 9.18 9.55
N ILE A 118 11.09 8.19 9.02
CA ILE A 118 12.10 7.49 9.81
C ILE A 118 13.43 8.12 9.49
N ASP A 119 13.80 9.08 10.34
CA ASP A 119 15.17 9.57 10.38
C ASP A 119 16.07 8.37 10.65
N LYS A 120 17.08 8.19 9.80
CA LYS A 120 18.09 7.14 10.00
C LYS A 120 18.84 7.49 11.29
N PHE A 121 18.68 6.68 12.32
CA PHE A 121 19.65 6.60 13.42
C PHE A 121 21.05 6.32 12.87
#